data_AF-A0A8X7BBZ6-F1
#
_entry.id   AF-A0A8X7BBZ6-F1
#
_cell.length_a   1.000
_cell.length_b   1.000
_cell.length_c   1.000
_cell.angle_alpha   90.00
_cell.angle_beta   90.00
_cell.angle_gamma   90.00
#
_symmetry.space_group_name_H-M   'P 1'
#
loop_
_entity.id
_entity.type
_entity.pdbx_description
1 polymer ?
#
loop_
_entity_poly.entity_id
_entity_poly.type
_entity_poly.pdbx_seq_one_letter_code
_entity_poly.pdbx_strand_id
1 'polypeptide(L)'
;MPADYYAVVIRADKRPVGQHERQFNAPTIDEVAIVIVGEEFESRDIILHRRSGDIQRISETHRSYDGLQYPILFWRGDDGYHFNIKMINPQTGEGMNKKVSAMNYYSYRLMIRQNAENHILKCRQLFHQYIVDMYAKIETERLLYYIFD
;
A
#
# COMPACT_ATOMS: atom_id res chain seq x y z
N MET A 1 20.00 -20.39 12.04
CA MET A 1 20.31 -18.97 11.75
C MET A 1 20.23 -18.21 13.07
N PRO A 2 21.24 -17.43 13.48
CA PRO A 2 21.10 -16.57 14.65
C PRO A 2 20.04 -15.51 14.33
N ALA A 3 19.14 -15.24 15.27
CA ALA A 3 18.18 -14.15 15.12
C ALA A 3 18.91 -12.84 15.39
N ASP A 4 19.27 -12.10 14.34
CA ASP A 4 19.82 -10.77 14.48
C ASP A 4 18.75 -9.86 15.09
N TYR A 5 18.97 -9.48 16.35
CA TYR A 5 18.08 -8.60 17.09
C TYR A 5 18.32 -7.16 16.63
N TYR A 6 17.52 -6.70 15.67
CA TYR A 6 17.54 -5.30 15.26
C TYR A 6 16.66 -4.46 16.19
N ALA A 7 17.22 -3.38 16.73
CA ALA A 7 16.48 -2.39 17.51
C ALA A 7 16.36 -1.10 16.71
N VAL A 8 15.14 -0.75 16.29
CA VAL A 8 14.86 0.54 15.65
C VAL A 8 14.65 1.59 16.75
N VAL A 9 15.51 2.60 16.78
CA VAL A 9 15.43 3.72 17.74
C VAL A 9 15.18 5.01 16.98
N ILE A 10 13.97 5.55 17.07
CA ILE A 10 13.63 6.85 16.49
C ILE A 10 13.98 7.93 17.51
N ARG A 11 14.89 8.84 17.15
CA ARG A 11 15.26 10.01 17.96
C ARG A 11 14.81 11.29 17.27
N ALA A 12 13.61 11.75 17.62
CA ALA A 12 13.01 12.96 17.05
C ALA A 12 13.81 14.24 17.38
N ASP A 13 14.64 14.21 18.42
CA ASP A 13 15.44 15.33 18.95
C ASP A 13 16.86 15.39 18.38
N LYS A 14 17.32 14.33 17.70
CA LYS A 14 18.72 14.20 17.27
C LYS A 14 18.95 14.84 15.91
N ARG A 15 19.60 16.02 15.90
CA ARG A 15 20.12 16.65 14.68
C ARG A 15 21.59 16.27 14.43
N PRO A 16 21.94 15.66 13.28
CA PRO A 16 23.34 15.37 12.96
C PRO A 16 24.17 16.64 12.73
N VAL A 17 25.42 16.63 13.20
CA VAL A 17 26.33 17.78 13.10
C VAL A 17 26.64 18.06 11.62
N GLY A 18 26.44 19.32 11.18
CA GLY A 18 26.73 19.76 9.81
C GLY A 18 25.57 19.65 8.81
N GLN A 19 24.37 19.23 9.24
CA GLN A 19 23.22 19.09 8.34
C GLN A 19 22.20 20.24 8.44
N HIS A 20 21.48 20.46 7.33
CA HIS A 20 20.54 21.56 7.14
C HIS A 20 19.37 21.49 8.14
N GLU A 21 18.91 22.66 8.60
CA GLU A 21 17.83 22.87 9.59
C GLU A 21 16.43 22.41 9.14
N ARG A 22 16.31 21.66 8.03
CA ARG A 22 15.03 21.18 7.49
C ARG A 22 15.02 19.70 7.14
N GLN A 23 16.12 19.00 7.38
CA GLN A 23 16.28 17.61 6.97
C GLN A 23 15.93 16.61 8.09
N PHE A 24 15.96 17.06 9.36
CA PHE A 24 15.72 16.23 10.56
C PHE A 24 15.06 17.04 11.68
N ASN A 25 13.96 17.74 11.37
CA ASN A 25 13.21 18.46 12.39
C ASN A 25 12.37 17.48 13.20
N ALA A 26 12.24 17.76 14.51
CA ALA A 26 11.27 17.06 15.32
C ALA A 26 9.88 17.23 14.69
N PRO A 27 9.05 16.17 14.64
CA PRO A 27 7.69 16.28 14.13
C PRO A 27 6.95 17.35 14.93
N THR A 28 6.35 18.32 14.25
CA THR A 28 5.56 19.39 14.87
C THR A 28 4.06 19.09 14.85
N ILE A 29 3.66 18.02 14.16
CA ILE A 29 2.29 17.52 14.03
C ILE A 29 2.26 16.01 14.27
N ASP A 30 1.07 15.47 14.49
CA ASP A 30 0.87 14.02 14.60
C ASP A 30 1.13 13.37 13.24
N GLU A 31 2.24 12.64 13.13
CA GLU A 31 2.66 11.94 11.91
C GLU A 31 2.68 10.42 12.11
N VAL A 32 2.47 9.68 11.02
CA VAL A 32 2.61 8.22 10.99
C VAL A 32 3.81 7.88 10.11
N ALA A 33 4.80 7.21 10.68
CA ALA A 33 5.95 6.70 9.95
C ALA A 33 5.77 5.22 9.59
N ILE A 34 6.23 4.83 8.41
CA ILE A 34 6.20 3.45 7.94
C ILE A 34 7.64 2.94 7.89
N VAL A 35 7.91 1.82 8.55
CA VAL A 35 9.19 1.11 8.46
C VAL A 35 8.92 -0.22 7.77
N ILE A 36 9.48 -0.38 6.57
CA ILE A 36 9.40 -1.62 5.80
C ILE A 36 10.73 -2.34 6.00
N VAL A 37 10.67 -3.60 6.43
CA VAL A 37 11.85 -4.45 6.61
C VAL A 37 12.13 -5.13 5.27
N GLY A 38 13.29 -4.86 4.68
CA GLY A 38 13.71 -5.40 3.38
C GLY A 38 14.71 -4.47 2.70
N GLU A 39 15.27 -4.90 1.57
CA GLU A 39 16.04 -3.99 0.71
C GLU A 39 15.09 -3.05 -0.03
N GLU A 40 15.57 -1.84 -0.33
CA GLU A 40 14.81 -0.67 -0.81
C GLU A 40 14.00 -0.92 -2.11
N PHE A 41 14.21 -2.06 -2.77
CA PHE A 41 13.62 -2.42 -4.07
C PHE A 41 13.18 -3.89 -4.21
N GLU A 42 13.12 -4.68 -3.12
CA GLU A 42 12.59 -6.05 -3.26
C GLU A 42 11.08 -6.02 -3.58
N SER A 43 10.71 -6.63 -4.70
CA SER A 43 9.31 -6.72 -5.12
C SER A 43 8.51 -7.53 -4.11
N ARG A 44 7.42 -6.96 -3.58
CA ARG A 44 6.47 -7.72 -2.76
C ARG A 44 5.65 -8.67 -3.64
N ASP A 45 5.54 -9.92 -3.21
CA ASP A 45 4.76 -10.94 -3.90
C ASP A 45 4.19 -11.99 -2.95
N ILE A 46 3.18 -12.71 -3.43
CA ILE A 46 2.56 -13.83 -2.75
C ILE A 46 2.82 -15.09 -3.59
N ILE A 47 3.46 -16.09 -2.99
CA ILE A 47 3.69 -17.38 -3.62
C ILE A 47 2.58 -18.34 -3.20
N LEU A 48 1.78 -18.79 -4.18
CA LEU A 48 0.72 -19.75 -4.00
C LEU A 48 1.22 -21.15 -4.36
N HIS A 49 1.11 -22.08 -3.41
CA HIS A 49 1.29 -23.50 -3.64
C HIS A 49 -0.07 -24.15 -3.88
N ARG A 50 -0.35 -24.53 -5.13
CA ARG A 50 -1.61 -25.18 -5.49
C ARG A 50 -1.59 -26.65 -5.09
N ARG A 51 -2.76 -27.23 -4.83
CA ARG A 51 -2.90 -28.66 -4.50
C ARG A 51 -2.44 -29.58 -5.64
N SER A 52 -2.41 -29.08 -6.88
CA SER A 52 -1.84 -29.78 -8.03
C SER A 52 -0.31 -29.92 -7.98
N GLY A 53 0.36 -29.23 -7.06
CA GLY A 53 1.82 -29.12 -6.99
C GLY A 53 2.37 -27.89 -7.71
N ASP A 54 1.54 -27.16 -8.46
CA ASP A 54 1.97 -25.97 -9.19
C ASP A 54 2.25 -24.80 -8.24
N ILE A 55 3.31 -24.05 -8.55
CA ILE A 55 3.66 -22.81 -7.86
C ILE A 55 3.23 -21.64 -8.74
N GLN A 56 2.50 -20.70 -8.16
CA GLN A 56 2.12 -19.45 -8.81
C GLN A 56 2.59 -18.26 -8.00
N ARG A 57 3.34 -17.37 -8.64
CA ARG A 57 3.76 -16.10 -8.05
C ARG A 57 2.74 -15.01 -8.40
N ILE A 58 2.27 -14.28 -7.39
CA ILE A 58 1.34 -13.16 -7.53
C ILE A 58 2.06 -11.88 -7.14
N SER A 59 2.34 -11.01 -8.11
CA SER A 59 2.97 -9.71 -7.84
C SER A 59 2.02 -8.77 -7.09
N GLU A 60 2.59 -7.79 -6.38
CA GLU A 60 1.85 -6.70 -5.72
C GLU A 60 0.83 -5.98 -6.62
N THR A 61 1.09 -5.94 -7.92
CA THR A 61 0.29 -5.26 -8.94
C THR A 61 -0.86 -6.11 -9.49
N HIS A 62 -0.97 -7.36 -9.05
CA HIS A 62 -2.01 -8.28 -9.48
C HIS A 62 -3.33 -8.01 -8.75
N ARG A 63 -4.46 -8.09 -9.47
CA ARG A 63 -5.81 -7.82 -8.94
C ARG A 63 -6.17 -8.64 -7.69
N SER A 64 -5.62 -9.86 -7.57
CA SER A 64 -5.87 -10.72 -6.40
C SER A 64 -4.95 -10.46 -5.21
N TYR A 65 -3.94 -9.60 -5.33
CA TYR A 65 -2.92 -9.42 -4.29
C TYR A 65 -3.51 -8.95 -2.97
N ASP A 66 -4.26 -7.85 -2.96
CA ASP A 66 -4.85 -7.27 -1.74
C ASP A 66 -5.76 -8.30 -1.03
N GLY A 67 -6.54 -9.06 -1.81
CA GLY A 67 -7.42 -10.10 -1.28
C GLY A 67 -6.69 -11.30 -0.69
N LEU A 68 -5.56 -11.69 -1.28
CA LEU A 68 -4.71 -12.76 -0.77
C LEU A 68 -3.89 -12.33 0.45
N GLN A 69 -3.46 -11.06 0.50
CA GLN A 69 -2.74 -10.49 1.64
C GLN A 69 -3.67 -10.25 2.84
N TYR A 70 -4.90 -9.83 2.59
CA TYR A 70 -5.91 -9.55 3.62
C TYR A 70 -7.21 -10.34 3.43
N PRO A 71 -7.20 -11.68 3.53
CA PRO A 71 -8.41 -12.50 3.28
C PRO A 71 -9.60 -12.14 4.16
N ILE A 72 -9.35 -11.69 5.40
CA ILE A 72 -10.39 -11.26 6.36
C ILE A 72 -10.97 -9.88 5.99
N LEU A 73 -10.26 -9.03 5.26
CA LEU A 73 -10.84 -7.77 4.72
C LEU A 73 -11.61 -8.02 3.43
N PHE A 74 -11.20 -9.01 2.65
CA PHE A 74 -11.72 -9.30 1.32
C PHE A 74 -12.33 -10.71 1.26
N TRP A 75 -13.18 -11.06 2.24
CA TRP A 75 -13.75 -12.41 2.36
C TRP A 75 -14.63 -12.84 1.19
N ARG A 76 -15.11 -11.87 0.38
CA ARG A 76 -15.85 -12.13 -0.85
C ARG A 76 -14.96 -12.35 -2.07
N GLY A 77 -13.64 -12.23 -1.92
CA GLY A 77 -12.69 -12.31 -3.03
C GLY A 77 -12.75 -11.09 -3.94
N ASP A 78 -13.09 -9.91 -3.40
CA ASP A 78 -13.07 -8.68 -4.19
C ASP A 78 -11.68 -8.42 -4.76
N ASP A 79 -11.65 -7.86 -5.96
CA ASP A 79 -10.42 -7.43 -6.58
C ASP A 79 -9.81 -6.20 -5.91
N GLY A 80 -8.50 -6.25 -5.73
CA GLY A 80 -7.64 -5.14 -5.39
C GLY A 80 -7.26 -4.30 -6.60
N TYR A 81 -6.37 -3.33 -6.36
CA TYR A 81 -5.87 -2.46 -7.43
C TYR A 81 -5.05 -3.24 -8.47
N HIS A 82 -5.24 -2.88 -9.75
CA HIS A 82 -4.36 -3.28 -10.85
C HIS A 82 -4.37 -2.22 -11.97
N PHE A 83 -3.30 -2.18 -12.78
CA PHE A 83 -3.07 -1.10 -13.77
C PHE A 83 -4.05 -1.00 -14.95
N ASN A 84 -5.01 -1.93 -15.06
CA ASN A 84 -5.96 -1.94 -16.19
C ASN A 84 -7.33 -1.36 -15.82
N ILE A 85 -7.47 -0.81 -14.61
CA ILE A 85 -8.68 -0.11 -14.19
C ILE A 85 -8.75 1.23 -14.94
N LYS A 86 -9.79 1.41 -15.76
CA LYS A 86 -10.06 2.65 -16.49
C LYS A 86 -10.88 3.62 -15.66
N MET A 87 -10.60 4.91 -15.79
CA MET A 87 -11.48 5.95 -15.24
C MET A 87 -12.82 5.91 -15.97
N ILE A 88 -13.90 6.24 -15.26
CA ILE A 88 -15.25 6.30 -15.82
C ILE A 88 -15.66 7.77 -15.92
N ASN A 89 -16.22 8.17 -17.06
CA ASN A 89 -16.81 9.48 -17.20
C ASN A 89 -18.08 9.56 -16.32
N PRO A 90 -18.16 10.48 -15.35
CA PRO A 90 -19.31 10.57 -14.45
C PRO A 90 -20.61 10.98 -15.15
N GLN A 91 -20.54 11.58 -16.34
CA GLN A 91 -21.72 12.03 -17.10
C GLN A 91 -22.22 10.96 -18.07
N THR A 92 -21.32 10.25 -18.76
CA THR A 92 -21.68 9.26 -19.80
C THR A 92 -21.60 7.82 -19.33
N GLY A 93 -20.92 7.54 -18.21
CA GLY A 93 -20.68 6.17 -17.73
C GLY A 93 -19.64 5.39 -18.54
N GLU A 94 -19.03 6.01 -19.56
CA GLU A 94 -18.09 5.35 -20.46
C GLU A 94 -16.66 5.34 -19.89
N GLY A 95 -15.93 4.27 -20.19
CA GLY A 95 -14.53 4.13 -19.82
C GLY A 95 -13.64 5.08 -20.62
N MET A 96 -12.86 5.91 -19.93
CA MET A 96 -11.87 6.79 -20.52
C MET A 96 -10.58 6.02 -20.86
N ASN A 97 -9.76 6.61 -21.75
CA ASN A 97 -8.40 6.11 -22.02
C ASN A 97 -7.46 6.29 -20.82
N LYS A 98 -7.79 7.20 -19.90
CA LYS A 98 -7.03 7.43 -18.67
C LYS A 98 -7.25 6.30 -17.66
N LYS A 99 -6.16 5.77 -17.13
CA LYS A 99 -6.16 4.75 -16.07
C LYS A 99 -6.36 5.38 -14.70
N VAL A 100 -6.98 4.63 -13.79
CA VAL A 100 -7.06 4.98 -12.36
C VAL A 100 -5.69 4.73 -11.73
N SER A 101 -5.15 5.70 -11.00
CA SER A 101 -3.92 5.51 -10.20
C SER A 101 -4.21 4.75 -8.91
N ALA A 102 -3.19 4.12 -8.31
CA ALA A 102 -3.33 3.45 -7.02
C ALA A 102 -3.90 4.39 -5.95
N MET A 103 -3.42 5.64 -5.91
CA MET A 103 -3.91 6.67 -4.99
C MET A 103 -5.41 6.91 -5.15
N ASN A 104 -5.90 7.05 -6.38
CA ASN A 104 -7.33 7.28 -6.65
C ASN A 104 -8.16 6.05 -6.26
N TYR A 105 -7.65 4.85 -6.56
CA TYR A 105 -8.32 3.60 -6.21
C TYR A 105 -8.49 3.43 -4.70
N TYR A 106 -7.40 3.56 -3.92
CA TYR A 106 -7.44 3.37 -2.48
C TYR A 106 -8.19 4.49 -1.76
N SER A 107 -8.05 5.74 -2.21
CA SER A 107 -8.85 6.87 -1.70
C SER A 107 -10.34 6.62 -1.91
N TYR A 108 -10.73 6.14 -3.09
CA TYR A 108 -12.12 5.77 -3.38
C TYR A 108 -12.60 4.63 -2.47
N ARG A 109 -11.79 3.57 -2.29
CA ARG A 109 -12.12 2.42 -1.42
C ARG A 109 -12.27 2.82 0.05
N LEU A 110 -11.55 3.83 0.53
CA LEU A 110 -11.60 4.29 1.93
C LEU A 110 -12.60 5.41 2.18
N MET A 111 -13.14 6.03 1.14
CA MET A 111 -14.07 7.15 1.25
C MET A 111 -15.33 6.79 2.06
N ILE A 112 -15.63 7.58 3.10
CA ILE A 112 -16.87 7.49 3.88
C ILE A 112 -18.03 8.03 3.04
N ARG A 113 -19.14 7.29 2.96
CA ARG A 113 -20.34 7.66 2.19
C ARG A 113 -21.58 7.46 3.05
N GLN A 114 -22.51 8.42 3.01
CA GLN A 114 -23.69 8.44 3.89
C GLN A 114 -24.63 7.24 3.68
N ASN A 115 -24.62 6.60 2.50
CA ASN A 115 -25.51 5.49 2.15
C ASN A 115 -24.78 4.18 1.83
N ALA A 116 -23.52 4.04 2.23
CA ALA A 116 -22.77 2.80 2.01
C ALA A 116 -21.93 2.46 3.23
N GLU A 117 -22.09 1.24 3.73
CA GLU A 117 -21.22 0.72 4.77
C GLU A 117 -19.85 0.38 4.17
N ASN A 118 -18.78 0.88 4.80
CA ASN A 118 -17.42 0.50 4.46
C ASN A 118 -16.86 -0.41 5.56
N HIS A 119 -16.87 -1.71 5.31
CA HIS A 119 -16.43 -2.69 6.30
C HIS A 119 -14.93 -2.59 6.60
N ILE A 120 -14.12 -2.14 5.63
CA ILE A 120 -12.67 -1.98 5.80
C ILE A 120 -12.38 -1.04 6.97
N LEU A 121 -13.14 0.06 7.09
CA LEU A 121 -12.99 1.04 8.17
C LEU A 121 -13.35 0.50 9.56
N LYS A 122 -14.05 -0.64 9.64
CA LYS A 122 -14.50 -1.25 10.91
C LYS A 122 -13.51 -2.26 11.47
N CYS A 123 -12.47 -2.62 10.72
CA CYS A 123 -11.53 -3.69 11.08
C CYS A 123 -10.38 -3.25 12.02
N ARG A 124 -10.47 -2.05 12.63
CA ARG A 124 -9.58 -1.55 13.70
C ARG A 124 -8.08 -1.73 13.40
N GLN A 125 -7.38 -2.59 14.14
CA GLN A 125 -5.93 -2.80 13.97
C GLN A 125 -5.57 -3.33 12.59
N LEU A 126 -6.42 -4.20 12.02
CA LEU A 126 -6.22 -4.73 10.67
C LEU A 126 -6.38 -3.62 9.62
N PHE A 127 -7.28 -2.68 9.87
CA PHE A 127 -7.41 -1.49 9.03
C PHE A 127 -6.14 -0.64 9.05
N HIS A 128 -5.52 -0.41 10.22
CA HIS A 128 -4.27 0.34 10.31
C HIS A 128 -3.13 -0.34 9.53
N GLN A 129 -3.01 -1.67 9.63
CA GLN A 129 -2.02 -2.40 8.84
C GLN A 129 -2.29 -2.28 7.33
N TYR A 130 -3.55 -2.42 6.93
CA TYR A 130 -3.96 -2.30 5.53
C TYR A 130 -3.65 -0.92 4.95
N ILE A 131 -4.02 0.19 5.63
CA ILE A 131 -3.77 1.53 5.08
C ILE A 131 -2.29 1.85 4.94
N VAL A 132 -1.46 1.36 5.88
CA VAL A 132 -0.01 1.53 5.85
C VAL A 132 0.58 0.77 4.66
N ASP A 133 0.16 -0.47 4.44
CA ASP A 133 0.64 -1.29 3.32
C ASP A 133 0.21 -0.73 1.96
N MET A 134 -1.04 -0.25 1.85
CA MET A 134 -1.54 0.38 0.63
C MET A 134 -0.87 1.73 0.35
N TYR A 135 -0.51 2.49 1.38
CA TYR A 135 0.27 3.72 1.19
C TYR A 135 1.69 3.39 0.70
N ALA A 136 2.35 2.39 1.29
CA ALA A 136 3.62 1.91 0.78
C ALA A 136 3.53 1.48 -0.69
N LYS A 137 2.46 0.75 -1.08
CA LYS A 137 2.18 0.37 -2.47
C LYS A 137 2.05 1.58 -3.41
N ILE A 138 1.36 2.63 -2.97
CA ILE A 138 1.22 3.89 -3.73
C ILE A 138 2.59 4.56 -3.91
N GLU A 139 3.40 4.63 -2.85
CA GLU A 139 4.74 5.24 -2.92
C GLU A 139 5.69 4.42 -3.80
N THR A 140 5.62 3.08 -3.76
CA THR A 140 6.37 2.22 -4.70
C THR A 140 6.00 2.51 -6.15
N GLU A 141 4.71 2.66 -6.48
CA GLU A 141 4.28 3.04 -7.84
C GLU A 141 4.84 4.42 -8.26
N ARG A 142 4.87 5.39 -7.35
CA ARG A 142 5.45 6.72 -7.60
C ARG A 142 6.96 6.68 -7.78
N LEU A 143 7.68 5.92 -6.97
CA LEU A 143 9.13 5.80 -7.06
C LEU A 143 9.55 5.11 -8.36
N LEU A 144 8.83 4.06 -8.78
CA LEU A 144 9.07 3.43 -10.07
C LEU A 144 8.92 4.43 -11.21
N TYR A 145 7.93 5.34 -11.15
CA TYR A 145 7.79 6.40 -12.16
C TYR A 145 9.05 7.27 -12.28
N TYR A 146 9.67 7.68 -11.15
CA TYR A 146 10.87 8.53 -11.17
C TYR A 146 12.16 7.83 -11.58
N ILE A 147 12.24 6.50 -11.47
CA ILE A 147 13.44 5.73 -11.81
C ILE A 147 13.53 5.45 -13.33
N PHE A 148 12.43 5.58 -14.07
CA PHE A 148 12.36 5.30 -15.51
C PHE A 148 12.26 6.56 -16.41
N ASP A 149 12.42 7.76 -15.86
CA ASP A 149 12.57 9.05 -16.59
C ASP A 149 14.03 9.56 -16.50
#